data_AF-A0A7X8EWX7-F1
#
_entry.id   AF-A0A7X8EWX7-F1
#
_cell.length_a   1.000
_cell.length_b   1.000
_cell.length_c   1.000
_cell.angle_alpha   90.00
_cell.angle_beta   90.00
_cell.angle_gamma   90.00
#
_symmetry.space_group_name_H-M   'P 1'
#
loop_
_entity.id
_entity.type
_entity.pdbx_description
1 polymer ?
#
loop_
_entity_poly.entity_id
_entity_poly.type
_entity_poly.pdbx_seq_one_letter_code
_entity_poly.pdbx_strand_id
1 'polypeptide(L)'
;MKNKSAVFIRRYFVSDKNKINLFLPVCRADIEALGWDVPDIILVTGDGYVDHPAFGVALLGRWLTHHGFRVAILAQPDWRSVEPFRAMGRPRLFWGITSGCIDSRLNNYASLGHRRRQDVYSPGGR
;
A
#
# COMPACT_ATOMS: atom_id res chain seq x y z
N MET A 1 -26.59 26.06 24.10
CA MET A 1 -25.23 25.52 23.94
C MET A 1 -25.28 24.39 22.92
N LYS A 2 -24.81 24.61 21.68
CA LYS A 2 -24.84 23.59 20.61
C LYS A 2 -23.55 22.78 20.64
N ASN A 3 -23.71 21.46 20.69
CA ASN A 3 -22.67 20.44 20.83
C ASN A 3 -21.67 20.49 19.65
N LYS A 4 -20.41 20.90 19.89
CA LYS A 4 -19.37 21.10 18.87
C LYS A 4 -18.72 19.80 18.36
N SER A 5 -19.10 18.65 18.90
CA SER A 5 -18.43 17.36 18.65
C SER A 5 -18.82 16.69 17.32
N ALA A 6 -19.89 17.16 16.65
CA ALA A 6 -20.40 16.54 15.42
C ALA A 6 -19.85 17.17 14.12
N VAL A 7 -19.07 18.25 14.20
CA VAL A 7 -18.61 19.01 13.03
C VAL A 7 -17.35 18.42 12.40
N PHE A 8 -16.61 17.57 13.12
CA PHE A 8 -15.28 17.10 12.68
C PHE A 8 -15.31 15.86 11.77
N ILE A 9 -16.41 15.11 11.71
CA ILE A 9 -16.46 13.81 11.00
C ILE A 9 -16.91 13.95 9.53
N ARG A 10 -17.47 15.09 9.11
CA ARG A 10 -18.17 15.20 7.80
C ARG A 10 -17.37 15.77 6.63
N ARG A 11 -16.09 16.13 6.79
CA ARG A 11 -15.37 16.92 5.77
C ARG A 11 -14.34 16.17 4.91
N TYR A 12 -14.18 14.85 5.10
CA TYR A 12 -13.32 14.00 4.25
C TYR A 12 -14.08 12.93 3.46
N PHE A 13 -15.43 12.95 3.47
CA PHE A 13 -16.17 12.28 2.41
C PHE A 13 -16.09 13.14 1.16
N VAL A 14 -14.99 12.98 0.41
CA VAL A 14 -14.96 13.36 -1.00
C VAL A 14 -16.10 12.59 -1.67
N SER A 15 -17.10 13.37 -2.06
CA SER A 15 -18.20 12.97 -2.92
C SER A 15 -17.62 12.66 -4.30
N ASP A 16 -17.38 11.37 -4.56
CA ASP A 16 -17.35 10.85 -5.93
C ASP A 16 -17.92 9.42 -5.93
N LYS A 17 -19.26 9.34 -5.89
CA LYS A 17 -20.02 8.08 -5.84
C LYS A 17 -19.85 7.19 -7.10
N ASN A 18 -18.97 7.51 -8.04
CA ASN A 18 -18.85 6.80 -9.33
C ASN A 18 -17.41 6.58 -9.85
N LYS A 19 -16.37 6.71 -9.01
CA LYS A 19 -15.05 6.17 -9.33
C LYS A 19 -14.59 5.26 -8.21
N ILE A 20 -15.02 4.01 -8.23
CA ILE A 20 -14.31 2.97 -7.48
C ILE A 20 -12.95 2.85 -8.16
N ASN A 21 -11.94 3.52 -7.61
CA ASN A 21 -10.57 3.17 -7.96
C ASN A 21 -10.34 1.78 -7.39
N LEU A 22 -10.34 0.79 -8.28
CA LEU A 22 -10.19 -0.63 -7.95
C LEU A 22 -8.93 -0.90 -7.14
N PHE A 23 -7.93 -0.01 -7.21
CA PHE A 23 -6.64 -0.15 -6.57
C PHE A 23 -6.26 1.07 -5.72
N LEU A 24 -5.47 0.84 -4.67
CA LEU A 24 -4.70 1.90 -4.00
C LEU A 24 -3.60 2.40 -4.94
N PRO A 25 -3.19 3.68 -4.86
CA PRO A 25 -2.13 4.22 -5.70
C PRO A 25 -0.80 3.49 -5.45
N VAL A 26 -0.13 3.10 -6.53
CA VAL A 26 1.12 2.32 -6.49
C VAL A 26 2.33 3.09 -7.04
N CYS A 27 2.10 4.24 -7.66
CA CYS A 27 3.16 5.08 -8.21
C CYS A 27 2.86 6.57 -8.06
N ARG A 28 3.87 7.41 -8.35
CA ARG A 28 3.76 8.87 -8.32
C ARG A 28 2.63 9.40 -9.21
N ALA A 29 2.45 8.81 -10.40
CA ALA A 29 1.40 9.22 -11.33
C ALA A 29 0.00 8.98 -10.76
N ASP A 30 -0.23 7.89 -10.02
CA ASP A 30 -1.51 7.62 -9.36
C ASP A 30 -1.79 8.64 -8.26
N ILE A 31 -0.77 8.99 -7.49
CA ILE A 31 -0.85 10.01 -6.41
C ILE A 31 -1.24 11.36 -7.00
N GLU A 32 -0.63 11.75 -8.12
CA GLU A 32 -0.95 12.98 -8.85
C GLU A 32 -2.35 12.96 -9.45
N ALA A 33 -2.77 11.83 -10.03
CA ALA A 33 -4.11 11.65 -10.58
C ALA A 33 -5.21 11.78 -9.51
N LEU A 34 -4.89 11.46 -8.25
CA LEU A 34 -5.77 11.66 -7.09
C LEU A 34 -5.72 13.08 -6.52
N GLY A 35 -4.88 13.96 -7.08
CA GLY A 35 -4.69 15.34 -6.62
C GLY A 35 -3.99 15.43 -5.26
N TRP A 36 -3.22 14.41 -4.89
CA TRP A 36 -2.49 14.40 -3.62
C TRP A 36 -1.11 15.04 -3.82
N ASP A 37 -0.75 15.93 -2.90
CA ASP A 37 0.62 16.45 -2.77
C ASP A 37 1.57 15.36 -2.27
N VAL A 38 1.19 14.74 -1.14
CA VAL A 38 1.90 13.62 -0.52
C VAL A 38 0.92 12.61 0.09
N PRO A 39 1.28 11.30 0.13
CA PRO A 39 0.56 10.32 0.94
C PRO A 39 0.74 10.58 2.44
N ASP A 40 -0.23 10.17 3.24
CA ASP A 40 -0.07 10.12 4.69
C ASP A 40 0.82 8.94 5.10
N ILE A 41 0.56 7.79 4.48
CA ILE A 41 1.18 6.52 4.80
C ILE A 41 1.56 5.84 3.49
N ILE A 42 2.79 5.33 3.41
CA ILE A 42 3.21 4.46 2.31
C ILE A 42 3.50 3.07 2.89
N LEU A 43 2.79 2.06 2.39
CA LEU A 43 2.97 0.67 2.80
C LEU A 43 3.85 -0.05 1.78
N VAL A 44 4.99 -0.56 2.24
CA VAL A 44 5.92 -1.36 1.45
C VAL A 44 5.63 -2.83 1.69
N THR A 45 5.54 -3.61 0.62
CA THR A 45 5.31 -5.06 0.68
C THR A 45 6.35 -5.83 -0.15
N GLY A 46 6.80 -6.97 0.38
CA GLY A 46 7.68 -7.92 -0.32
C GLY A 46 6.96 -8.80 -1.35
N ASP A 47 5.63 -8.79 -1.38
CA ASP A 47 4.81 -9.42 -2.43
C ASP A 47 4.38 -8.41 -3.49
N GLY A 48 4.00 -8.89 -4.67
CA GLY A 48 3.24 -8.10 -5.63
C GLY A 48 1.94 -7.57 -5.00
N TYR A 49 1.52 -6.37 -5.40
CA TYR A 49 0.28 -5.81 -4.90
C TYR A 49 -0.93 -6.47 -5.53
N VAL A 50 -1.73 -7.14 -4.69
CA VAL A 50 -3.05 -7.66 -5.04
C VAL A 50 -4.06 -7.04 -4.08
N ASP A 51 -5.02 -6.30 -4.61
CA ASP A 51 -6.06 -5.64 -3.81
C ASP A 51 -7.15 -6.64 -3.41
N HIS A 52 -6.82 -7.53 -2.48
CA HIS A 52 -7.70 -8.59 -2.00
C HIS A 52 -7.55 -8.75 -0.48
N PRO A 53 -8.64 -9.01 0.28
CA PRO A 53 -8.59 -9.10 1.74
C PRO A 53 -7.69 -10.21 2.30
N ALA A 54 -7.31 -11.20 1.48
CA ALA A 54 -6.32 -12.21 1.84
C ALA A 54 -4.88 -11.65 1.93
N PHE A 55 -4.64 -10.46 1.38
CA PHE A 55 -3.35 -9.77 1.44
C PHE A 55 -3.40 -8.71 2.53
N GLY A 56 -2.65 -8.93 3.62
CA GLY A 56 -2.69 -8.07 4.80
C GLY A 56 -2.40 -6.60 4.51
N VAL A 57 -1.50 -6.33 3.55
CA VAL A 57 -1.18 -4.95 3.12
C VAL A 57 -2.38 -4.25 2.46
N ALA A 58 -3.16 -4.96 1.64
CA ALA A 58 -4.36 -4.43 0.99
C ALA A 58 -5.47 -4.20 2.03
N LEU A 59 -5.71 -5.18 2.91
CA LEU A 59 -6.68 -5.06 4.00
C LEU A 59 -6.36 -3.84 4.89
N LEU A 60 -5.11 -3.71 5.33
CA LEU A 60 -4.68 -2.60 6.17
C LEU A 60 -4.78 -1.26 5.44
N GLY A 61 -4.34 -1.20 4.17
CA GLY A 61 -4.42 0.00 3.36
C GLY A 61 -5.87 0.47 3.19
N ARG A 62 -6.79 -0.43 2.86
CA ARG A 62 -8.23 -0.13 2.73
C ARG A 62 -8.85 0.31 4.06
N TRP A 63 -8.46 -0.32 5.18
CA TRP A 63 -8.93 0.08 6.51
C TRP A 63 -8.45 1.49 6.89
N LEU A 64 -7.18 1.80 6.65
CA LEU A 64 -6.63 3.14 6.88
C LEU A 64 -7.29 4.19 5.98
N THR A 65 -7.50 3.88 4.69
CA THR A 65 -8.23 4.76 3.78
C THR A 65 -9.68 5.00 4.21
N HIS A 66 -10.36 3.97 4.73
CA HIS A 66 -11.69 4.12 5.31
C HIS A 66 -11.72 5.12 6.47
N HIS A 67 -10.65 5.19 7.26
CA HIS A 67 -10.47 6.19 8.33
C HIS A 67 -9.95 7.55 7.85
N GLY A 68 -9.91 7.77 6.54
CA GLY A 68 -9.59 9.07 5.93
C GLY A 68 -8.09 9.31 5.68
N PHE A 69 -7.23 8.30 5.83
CA PHE A 69 -5.81 8.44 5.50
C PHE A 69 -5.57 8.25 4.00
N ARG A 70 -4.67 9.07 3.45
CA ARG A 70 -4.12 8.89 2.09
C ARG A 70 -3.06 7.80 2.12
N VAL A 71 -3.38 6.62 1.62
CA VAL A 71 -2.48 5.47 1.65
C VAL A 71 -2.02 5.13 0.24
N ALA A 72 -0.72 4.90 0.08
CA ALA A 72 -0.13 4.38 -1.15
C ALA A 72 0.63 3.07 -0.88
N ILE A 73 0.80 2.24 -1.91
CA ILE A 73 1.49 0.97 -1.83
C ILE A 73 2.79 1.04 -2.64
N LEU A 74 3.88 0.52 -2.09
CA LEU A 74 5.14 0.30 -2.80
C LEU A 74 5.43 -1.21 -2.77
N ALA A 75 5.06 -1.91 -3.83
CA ALA A 75 5.22 -3.35 -3.93
C ALA A 75 6.56 -3.73 -4.57
N GLN A 76 7.28 -4.65 -3.94
CA GLN A 76 8.55 -5.19 -4.40
C GLN A 76 9.52 -4.12 -4.96
N PRO A 77 9.79 -3.04 -4.21
CA PRO A 77 10.77 -2.07 -4.68
C PRO A 77 12.14 -2.74 -4.85
N ASP A 78 12.92 -2.28 -5.83
CA ASP A 78 14.33 -2.65 -5.90
C ASP A 78 15.04 -2.19 -4.62
N TRP A 79 15.40 -3.15 -3.77
CA TRP A 79 16.04 -2.91 -2.49
C TRP A 79 17.51 -2.48 -2.62
N ARG A 80 18.10 -2.58 -3.83
CA ARG A 80 19.45 -2.09 -4.11
C ARG A 80 19.46 -0.61 -4.48
N SER A 81 18.29 0.00 -4.64
CA SER A 81 18.15 1.39 -5.06
C SER A 81 17.23 2.17 -4.13
N VAL A 82 17.56 3.44 -3.91
CA VAL A 82 16.71 4.37 -3.17
C VAL A 82 15.66 5.04 -4.07
N GLU A 83 15.78 4.88 -5.39
CA GLU A 83 14.95 5.59 -6.36
C GLU A 83 13.44 5.29 -6.25
N PRO A 84 12.98 4.04 -6.03
CA PRO A 84 11.55 3.78 -5.82
C PRO A 84 10.97 4.54 -4.63
N PHE A 85 11.75 4.70 -3.56
CA PHE A 85 11.35 5.44 -2.36
C PHE A 85 11.33 6.95 -2.61
N ARG A 86 12.31 7.48 -3.35
CA ARG A 86 12.34 8.89 -3.75
C ARG A 86 11.21 9.27 -4.68
N ALA A 87 10.88 8.40 -5.64
CA ALA A 87 9.78 8.61 -6.59
C ALA A 87 8.43 8.75 -5.87
N MET A 88 8.19 7.95 -4.83
CA MET A 88 6.99 8.05 -4.01
C MET A 88 6.97 9.28 -3.10
N GLY A 89 8.16 9.78 -2.72
CA GLY A 89 8.33 10.92 -1.84
C GLY A 89 8.21 10.56 -0.35
N ARG A 90 8.38 11.55 0.52
CA ARG A 90 8.26 11.37 1.98
C ARG A 90 6.79 11.36 2.39
N PRO A 91 6.30 10.31 3.07
CA PRO A 91 4.95 10.30 3.63
C PRO A 91 4.82 11.31 4.77
N ARG A 92 3.63 11.88 4.95
CA ARG A 92 3.37 12.84 6.02
C ARG A 92 3.49 12.23 7.41
N LEU A 93 3.08 10.97 7.57
CA LEU A 93 3.10 10.27 8.86
C LEU A 93 4.24 9.27 8.94
N PHE A 94 4.19 8.15 8.19
CA PHE A 94 5.19 7.10 8.30
C PHE A 94 5.22 6.15 7.08
N TRP A 95 6.29 5.36 7.03
CA TRP A 95 6.43 4.17 6.18
C TRP A 95 6.05 2.92 6.98
N GLY A 96 5.15 2.09 6.46
CA GLY A 96 4.89 0.76 7.01
C GLY A 96 5.52 -0.30 6.13
N ILE A 97 6.21 -1.29 6.67
CA ILE A 97 6.93 -2.30 5.87
C ILE A 97 6.47 -3.70 6.32
N THR A 98 6.15 -4.56 5.35
CA THR A 98 5.85 -5.98 5.58
C THR A 98 6.61 -6.85 4.59
N SER A 99 6.98 -8.07 4.99
CA SER A 99 7.55 -9.06 4.07
C SER A 99 6.54 -9.59 3.05
N GLY A 100 5.24 -9.38 3.27
CA GLY A 100 4.17 -9.97 2.49
C GLY A 100 3.37 -11.00 3.28
N CYS A 101 2.56 -11.80 2.58
CA CYS A 101 1.79 -12.92 3.09
C CYS A 101 2.67 -14.10 3.50
N ILE A 102 3.85 -14.23 2.88
CA ILE A 102 4.82 -15.28 3.16
C ILE A 102 6.12 -14.65 3.67
N ASP A 103 6.79 -15.32 4.61
CA ASP A 103 8.12 -14.92 5.05
C ASP A 103 9.13 -15.03 3.90
N SER A 104 10.11 -14.12 3.86
CA SER A 104 11.11 -14.06 2.79
C SER A 104 11.97 -15.33 2.72
N ARG A 105 12.17 -16.06 3.82
CA ARG A 105 12.86 -17.36 3.81
C ARG A 105 12.01 -18.43 3.14
N LEU A 106 10.71 -18.51 3.43
CA LEU A 106 9.79 -19.44 2.77
C LEU A 106 9.52 -19.09 1.30
N ASN A 107 9.68 -17.83 0.91
CA ASN A 107 9.60 -17.42 -0.49
C ASN A 107 10.85 -17.87 -1.27
N ASN A 108 12.04 -17.70 -0.68
CA ASN A 108 13.30 -18.10 -1.30
C ASN A 108 13.66 -19.58 -1.13
N TYR A 109 13.11 -20.28 -0.14
CA TYR A 109 13.49 -21.64 0.24
C TYR A 109 12.27 -22.53 0.50
N ALA A 110 12.30 -23.74 -0.04
CA ALA A 110 11.36 -24.80 0.28
C ALA A 110 11.58 -25.27 1.72
N SER A 111 10.57 -25.93 2.30
CA SER A 111 10.54 -26.42 3.69
C SER A 111 11.75 -27.30 4.07
N LEU A 112 12.42 -27.89 3.08
CA LEU A 112 13.61 -28.74 3.22
C LEU A 112 14.94 -27.98 2.95
N GLY A 113 14.92 -26.65 2.81
CA GLY A 113 16.12 -25.82 2.63
C GLY A 113 16.62 -25.66 1.19
N HIS A 114 15.93 -26.25 0.20
CA HIS A 114 16.24 -26.03 -1.21
C HIS A 114 15.73 -24.69 -1.71
N ARG A 115 16.52 -23.95 -2.49
CA ARG A 115 16.09 -22.66 -3.05
C ARG A 115 14.90 -22.85 -4.00
N ARG A 116 13.79 -22.14 -3.78
CA ARG A 116 12.63 -22.17 -4.69
C ARG A 116 13.01 -21.51 -6.01
N ARG A 117 12.56 -22.12 -7.11
CA ARG A 117 12.88 -21.69 -8.48
C ARG A 117 11.91 -20.63 -9.04
N GLN A 118 10.77 -20.42 -8.37
CA GLN A 118 9.72 -19.48 -8.75
C GLN A 118 9.14 -18.80 -7.50
N ASP A 119 8.99 -17.48 -7.59
CA ASP A 119 8.28 -16.66 -6.60
C ASP A 119 6.83 -16.49 -7.05
N VAL A 120 5.90 -17.18 -6.39
CA VAL A 120 4.49 -17.21 -6.80
C VAL A 120 3.78 -15.86 -6.56
N TYR A 121 4.39 -14.97 -5.77
CA TYR A 121 3.80 -13.69 -5.37
C TYR A 121 4.44 -12.49 -6.09
N SER A 122 5.48 -12.70 -6.90
CA SER A 122 6.01 -11.69 -7.82
C SER A 122 5.27 -11.66 -9.16
N PRO A 123 5.12 -10.49 -9.80
CA PRO A 123 4.68 -10.40 -11.20
C PRO A 123 5.55 -11.27 -12.12
N GLY A 124 4.95 -12.30 -12.73
CA GLY A 124 5.64 -13.19 -13.67
C GLY A 124 6.40 -14.37 -13.05
N GLY A 125 6.25 -14.62 -11.74
CA GLY A 125 6.79 -15.84 -11.13
C GLY A 125 8.29 -15.82 -10.83
N ARG A 126 8.94 -14.65 -10.84
CA ARG A 126 10.40 -14.46 -10.74
C ARG A 126 10.80 -13.47 -9.67
#